data_AF-A0A2N3EPI0-F1
#
_entry.id   AF-A0A2N3EPI0-F1
#
_cell.length_a   1.000
_cell.length_b   1.000
_cell.length_c   1.000
_cell.angle_alpha   90.00
_cell.angle_beta   90.00
_cell.angle_gamma   90.00
#
_symmetry.space_group_name_H-M   'P 1'
#
loop_
_entity.id
_entity.type
_entity.pdbx_description
1 polymer ?
#
loop_
_entity_poly.entity_id
_entity_poly.type
_entity_poly.pdbx_seq_one_letter_code
_entity_poly.pdbx_strand_id
1 'polypeptide(L)'
;MKNLIALLAHPVVAASLGVLVGAGLLLLTRSGVRFITPEDPEIGVVRAVVLMITGLVVGFAMLLVYFMFVRAGLVAFGIGLVAGFLIPAFIALFALSGVVKTSS
;
A
#
# COMPACT_ATOMS: atom_id res chain seq x y z
N MET A 1 2.64 -18.98 21.69
CA MET A 1 2.22 -18.91 20.26
C MET A 1 0.71 -18.87 20.05
N LYS A 2 -0.10 -19.73 20.70
CA LYS A 2 -1.58 -19.73 20.54
C LYS A 2 -2.24 -18.37 20.81
N ASN A 3 -1.84 -17.66 21.87
CA ASN A 3 -2.38 -16.35 22.23
C ASN A 3 -2.08 -15.25 21.20
N LEU A 4 -0.90 -15.31 20.55
CA LEU A 4 -0.50 -14.35 19.53
C LEU A 4 -1.31 -14.54 18.24
N ILE A 5 -1.48 -15.80 17.80
CA ILE A 5 -2.27 -16.11 16.61
C ILE A 5 -3.73 -15.72 16.83
N ALA A 6 -4.28 -15.93 18.03
CA ALA A 6 -5.63 -15.48 18.38
C ALA A 6 -5.77 -13.95 18.30
N LEU A 7 -4.76 -13.20 18.78
CA LEU A 7 -4.75 -11.74 18.68
C LEU A 7 -4.67 -11.25 17.23
N LEU A 8 -3.80 -11.85 16.41
CA LEU A 8 -3.67 -11.52 14.98
C LEU A 8 -4.92 -11.95 14.20
N ALA A 9 -5.63 -12.99 14.62
CA ALA A 9 -6.90 -13.37 14.00
C ALA A 9 -8.05 -12.41 14.34
N HIS A 10 -7.90 -11.56 15.38
CA HIS A 10 -8.94 -10.61 15.76
C HIS A 10 -9.16 -9.58 14.64
N PRO A 11 -10.39 -9.43 14.11
CA PRO A 11 -10.65 -8.63 12.91
C PRO A 11 -10.14 -7.19 13.01
N VAL A 12 -10.35 -6.55 14.16
CA VAL A 12 -9.89 -5.17 14.39
C VAL A 12 -8.37 -5.07 14.33
N VAL A 13 -7.65 -6.00 14.97
CA VAL A 13 -6.18 -6.00 15.01
C VAL A 13 -5.62 -6.27 13.62
N ALA A 14 -6.18 -7.27 12.92
CA ALA A 14 -5.81 -7.60 11.55
C ALA A 14 -6.00 -6.39 10.61
N ALA A 15 -7.16 -5.73 10.68
CA ALA A 15 -7.45 -4.55 9.87
C ALA A 15 -6.50 -3.38 10.19
N SER A 16 -6.28 -3.08 11.47
CA SER A 16 -5.35 -2.02 11.89
C SER A 16 -3.93 -2.31 11.41
N LEU A 17 -3.46 -3.55 11.51
CA LEU A 17 -2.16 -3.96 10.96
C LEU A 17 -2.11 -3.80 9.45
N GLY A 18 -3.16 -4.21 8.73
CA GLY A 18 -3.27 -4.00 7.28
C GLY A 18 -3.17 -2.52 6.91
N VAL A 19 -3.86 -1.64 7.63
CA VAL A 19 -3.79 -0.19 7.42
C VAL A 19 -2.38 0.35 7.68
N LEU A 20 -1.74 -0.05 8.78
CA LEU A 20 -0.39 0.41 9.14
C LEU A 20 0.64 -0.05 8.10
N VAL A 21 0.60 -1.32 7.70
CA VAL A 21 1.46 -1.84 6.63
C VAL A 21 1.18 -1.10 5.33
N GLY A 22 -0.08 -0.92 4.96
CA GLY A 22 -0.48 -0.22 3.76
C GLY A 22 0.01 1.24 3.74
N ALA A 23 -0.14 1.95 4.84
CA ALA A 23 0.36 3.31 5.00
C ALA A 23 1.90 3.37 4.91
N GLY A 24 2.60 2.41 5.51
CA GLY A 24 4.05 2.27 5.38
C GLY A 24 4.49 2.09 3.92
N LEU A 25 3.81 1.22 3.18
CA LEU A 25 4.05 1.03 1.74
C LEU A 25 3.77 2.30 0.94
N LEU A 26 2.71 3.03 1.27
CA LEU A 26 2.40 4.31 0.62
C LEU A 26 3.47 5.37 0.87
N LEU A 27 4.02 5.43 2.08
CA LEU A 27 5.13 6.34 2.39
C LEU A 27 6.39 5.97 1.60
N LEU A 28 6.67 4.67 1.46
CA LEU A 28 7.75 4.17 0.62
C LEU A 28 7.56 4.60 -0.84
N THR A 29 6.36 4.45 -1.41
CA THR A 29 6.11 4.85 -2.80
C THR A 29 6.17 6.36 -2.98
N ARG A 30 5.65 7.14 -2.02
CA ARG A 30 5.75 8.61 -2.02
C ARG A 30 7.19 9.11 -1.94
N SER A 31 8.08 8.39 -1.26
CA SER A 31 9.51 8.74 -1.26
C SER A 31 10.11 8.73 -2.67
N GLY A 32 9.56 7.91 -3.57
CA GLY A 32 9.94 7.83 -4.98
C GLY A 32 9.71 9.11 -5.78
N VAL A 33 8.63 9.84 -5.47
CA VAL A 33 8.25 11.08 -6.16
C VAL A 33 9.27 12.20 -5.93
N ARG A 34 10.02 12.15 -4.81
CA ARG A 34 11.08 13.12 -4.52
C ARG A 34 12.27 13.03 -5.47
N PHE A 35 12.38 11.95 -6.25
CA PHE A 35 13.45 11.77 -7.23
C PHE A 35 13.10 12.31 -8.62
N ILE A 36 11.91 12.92 -8.78
CA ILE A 36 11.54 13.60 -10.03
C ILE A 36 12.16 14.98 -10.01
N THR A 37 13.27 15.13 -10.74
CA THR A 37 13.97 16.39 -10.92
C THR A 37 13.58 17.02 -12.27
N PRO A 38 13.44 18.36 -12.39
CA PRO A 38 13.11 19.03 -13.65
C PRO A 38 14.08 18.72 -14.79
N GLU A 39 15.32 18.40 -14.44
CA GLU A 39 16.40 18.10 -15.37
C GLU A 39 16.19 16.77 -16.11
N ASP A 40 15.57 15.76 -15.46
CA ASP A 40 15.36 14.41 -16.01
C ASP A 40 14.00 13.81 -15.54
N PRO A 41 12.87 14.33 -16.06
CA PRO A 41 11.54 13.91 -15.61
C PRO A 41 11.23 12.44 -15.90
N GLU A 42 11.76 11.89 -17.00
CA GLU A 42 11.52 10.50 -17.42
C GLU A 42 12.07 9.50 -16.40
N ILE A 43 13.32 9.70 -15.94
CA ILE A 43 13.97 8.82 -14.96
C ILE A 43 13.23 8.87 -13.62
N GLY A 44 12.78 10.07 -13.22
CA GLY A 44 11.97 10.25 -12.02
C GLY A 44 10.67 9.46 -12.06
N VAL A 45 9.93 9.52 -13.19
CA VAL A 45 8.68 8.78 -13.37
C VAL A 45 8.93 7.26 -13.35
N VAL A 46 9.95 6.78 -14.06
CA VAL A 46 10.31 5.34 -14.06
C VAL A 46 10.59 4.85 -12.64
N ARG A 47 11.37 5.60 -11.84
CA ARG A 47 11.66 5.24 -10.44
C ARG A 47 10.41 5.22 -9.57
N ALA A 48 9.52 6.20 -9.72
CA ALA A 48 8.26 6.24 -8.99
C ALA A 48 7.37 5.02 -9.32
N VAL A 49 7.28 4.65 -10.60
CA VAL A 49 6.53 3.46 -11.05
C VAL A 49 7.15 2.18 -10.50
N VAL A 50 8.48 2.02 -10.57
CA VAL A 50 9.18 0.86 -10.01
C VAL A 50 8.93 0.71 -8.52
N LEU A 51 8.96 1.81 -7.75
CA LEU A 51 8.65 1.79 -6.32
C LEU A 51 7.19 1.42 -6.06
N MET A 52 6.25 1.89 -6.88
CA MET A 52 4.84 1.52 -6.78
C MET A 52 4.62 0.03 -7.00
N ILE A 53 5.24 -0.54 -8.05
CA ILE A 53 5.21 -1.97 -8.34
C ILE A 53 5.85 -2.76 -7.18
N THR A 54 6.98 -2.29 -6.67
CA THR A 54 7.65 -2.90 -5.50
C THR A 54 6.71 -2.91 -4.29
N GLY A 55 6.01 -1.81 -4.02
CA GLY A 55 5.02 -1.73 -2.95
C GLY A 55 3.88 -2.74 -3.12
N LEU A 56 3.38 -2.93 -4.34
CA LEU A 56 2.37 -3.94 -4.66
C LEU A 56 2.88 -5.37 -4.41
N VAL A 57 4.11 -5.68 -4.84
CA VAL A 57 4.72 -7.00 -4.62
C VAL A 57 4.88 -7.28 -3.13
N VAL A 58 5.35 -6.30 -2.34
CA VAL A 58 5.48 -6.44 -0.88
C VAL A 58 4.11 -6.59 -0.22
N GLY A 59 3.10 -5.82 -0.66
CA GLY A 59 1.72 -5.97 -0.18
C GLY A 59 1.16 -7.37 -0.43
N PHE A 60 1.41 -7.92 -1.62
CA PHE A 60 1.02 -9.29 -1.95
C PHE A 60 1.76 -10.34 -1.12
N ALA A 61 3.07 -10.15 -0.91
CA ALA A 61 3.86 -11.02 -0.04
C ALA A 61 3.31 -11.02 1.40
N MET A 62 2.93 -9.84 1.93
CA MET A 62 2.31 -9.74 3.26
C MET A 62 0.96 -10.46 3.35
N LEU A 63 0.13 -10.38 2.30
CA LEU A 63 -1.11 -11.14 2.21
C LEU A 63 -0.85 -12.66 2.19
N LEU A 64 0.16 -13.11 1.45
CA LEU A 64 0.54 -14.51 1.39
C LEU A 64 1.00 -15.03 2.77
N VAL A 65 1.83 -14.26 3.48
CA VAL A 65 2.24 -14.55 4.86
C VAL A 65 1.00 -14.64 5.76
N TYR A 66 0.08 -13.69 5.67
CA TYR A 66 -1.15 -13.73 6.46
C TYR A 66 -2.03 -14.95 6.13
N PHE A 67 -2.12 -15.34 4.87
CA PHE A 67 -2.85 -16.53 4.42
C PHE A 67 -2.25 -17.82 4.99
N MET A 68 -0.92 -17.93 5.01
CA MET A 68 -0.22 -19.12 5.50
C MET A 68 -0.32 -19.29 7.03
N PHE A 69 -0.25 -18.18 7.79
CA PHE A 69 -0.13 -18.25 9.25
C PHE A 69 -1.41 -17.85 10.03
N VAL A 70 -2.27 -16.98 9.47
CA VAL A 70 -3.41 -16.37 10.19
C VAL A 70 -4.63 -16.23 9.25
N ARG A 71 -5.02 -17.33 8.61
CA ARG A 71 -6.10 -17.36 7.60
C ARG A 71 -7.42 -16.70 8.07
N ALA A 72 -7.75 -16.83 9.36
CA ALA A 72 -8.97 -16.27 9.94
C ALA A 72 -9.04 -14.74 9.89
N GLY A 73 -7.91 -14.03 9.99
CA GLY A 73 -7.85 -12.56 9.94
C GLY A 73 -7.55 -12.01 8.54
N LEU A 74 -7.38 -12.87 7.53
CA LEU A 74 -6.93 -12.49 6.19
C LEU A 74 -7.81 -11.43 5.53
N VAL A 75 -9.13 -11.59 5.61
CA VAL A 75 -10.08 -10.67 4.99
C VAL A 75 -9.96 -9.29 5.61
N ALA A 76 -9.94 -9.22 6.95
CA ALA A 76 -9.82 -7.96 7.67
C ALA A 76 -8.46 -7.28 7.41
N PHE A 77 -7.36 -8.04 7.41
CA PHE A 77 -6.04 -7.54 7.03
C PHE A 77 -6.02 -7.02 5.59
N GLY A 78 -6.59 -7.76 4.64
CA GLY A 78 -6.69 -7.35 3.24
C GLY A 78 -7.49 -6.08 3.04
N ILE A 79 -8.63 -5.93 3.72
CA ILE A 79 -9.41 -4.68 3.71
C ILE A 79 -8.57 -3.52 4.24
N GLY A 80 -7.86 -3.72 5.35
CA GLY A 80 -6.96 -2.72 5.91
C GLY A 80 -5.85 -2.32 4.94
N LEU A 81 -5.23 -3.30 4.28
CA LEU A 81 -4.17 -3.08 3.30
C LEU A 81 -4.69 -2.32 2.06
N VAL A 82 -5.88 -2.67 1.57
CA VAL A 82 -6.55 -1.94 0.48
C VAL A 82 -6.80 -0.48 0.88
N ALA A 83 -7.35 -0.27 2.08
CA ALA A 83 -7.63 1.07 2.60
C ALA A 83 -6.37 1.90 2.84
N GLY A 84 -5.29 1.29 3.35
CA GLY A 84 -4.04 1.97 3.70
C GLY A 84 -3.10 2.21 2.51
N PHE A 85 -3.17 1.39 1.46
CA PHE A 85 -2.24 1.46 0.33
C PHE A 85 -2.94 1.69 -1.01
N LEU A 86 -3.79 0.77 -1.44
CA LEU A 86 -4.37 0.78 -2.79
C LEU A 86 -5.22 2.02 -3.03
N ILE A 87 -6.17 2.33 -2.13
CA ILE A 87 -7.05 3.48 -2.29
C ILE A 87 -6.24 4.80 -2.39
N PRO A 88 -5.33 5.12 -1.46
CA PRO A 88 -4.49 6.32 -1.58
C PRO A 88 -3.57 6.32 -2.81
N ALA A 89 -3.01 5.16 -3.20
CA ALA A 89 -2.16 5.05 -4.38
C ALA A 89 -2.92 5.34 -5.67
N PHE A 90 -4.15 4.81 -5.81
CA PHE A 90 -5.02 5.13 -6.94
C PHE A 90 -5.42 6.61 -6.94
N ILE A 91 -5.78 7.18 -5.79
CA ILE A 91 -6.09 8.61 -5.69
C ILE A 91 -4.89 9.45 -6.16
N ALA A 92 -3.67 9.12 -5.73
CA ALA A 92 -2.46 9.80 -6.17
C ALA A 92 -2.24 9.67 -7.68
N LEU A 93 -2.47 8.49 -8.25
CA LEU A 93 -2.34 8.26 -9.69
C LEU A 93 -3.37 9.05 -10.51
N PHE A 94 -4.63 9.12 -10.05
CA PHE A 94 -5.68 9.93 -10.68
C PHE A 94 -5.43 11.44 -10.55
N ALA A 95 -4.88 11.89 -9.43
CA ALA A 95 -4.50 13.28 -9.26
C ALA A 95 -3.36 13.67 -10.22
N LEU A 96 -2.40 12.77 -10.44
CA LEU A 96 -1.27 12.99 -11.34
C LEU A 96 -1.64 12.88 -12.83
N SER A 97 -2.67 12.12 -13.19
CA SER A 97 -3.09 11.96 -14.59
C SER A 97 -3.82 13.17 -15.17
N GLY A 98 -4.06 14.23 -14.38
CA GLY A 98 -4.74 15.45 -14.83
C GLY A 98 -6.24 15.27 -15.14
N VAL A 99 -6.81 14.10 -14.84
CA VAL A 99 -8.25 13.82 -14.96
C VAL A 99 -9.05 14.65 -13.96
N VAL A 100 -8.46 14.97 -12.81
CA VAL A 100 -8.99 15.95 -11.86
C VAL A 100 -8.58 17.36 -12.31
N LYS A 101 -9.03 17.79 -13.51
CA LYS A 101 -9.19 19.23 -13.74
C LYS A 101 -10.34 19.67 -12.86
N THR A 102 -10.01 20.19 -11.69
CA THR A 102 -10.89 21.05 -10.91
C THR A 102 -11.53 22.05 -11.87
N SER A 103 -12.84 21.92 -12.10
CA SER A 103 -13.63 22.96 -12.75
C SER A 103 -13.37 24.26 -11.99
N SER A 104 -12.62 25.17 -12.61
CA SER A 104 -12.52 26.55 -12.15
C SER A 104 -13.85 27.26 -12.38
#